data_AF-A0A0M9E1M2-F1
#
_entry.id   AF-A0A0M9E1M2-F1
#
_cell.length_a   1.000
_cell.length_b   1.000
_cell.length_c   1.000
_cell.angle_alpha   90.00
_cell.angle_beta   90.00
_cell.angle_gamma   90.00
#
_symmetry.space_group_name_H-M   'P 1'
#
loop_
_entity.id
_entity.type
_entity.pdbx_description
1 polymer ?
#
loop_
_entity_poly.entity_id
_entity_poly.type
_entity_poly.pdbx_seq_one_letter_code
_entity_poly.pdbx_strand_id
1 'polypeptide(L)'
;MPGKTKVGRSYIYSGKKRTKITITYLDIKIDKLRQSGLLDQYRRKHNENAHYFSERGQVTRFVPQNRFSEYMSKVTTIKFNPKLISNFMRYGFDKIKAKVTKGKNIRYNNQDYYVINSTYKFSTQVSTQVKISEVNDKLLIFEDKKDGIFLGEALPTQRKTKSQSELTNTNKSIKANEIEQMSIYLESKGMVINSITLIEEHKKGLTFQNVIKIYEINCVNYNKLAEQVNDKSKIGFALFNGFIIDCGRYQSNNNKEKLK
;
A
#
# COMPACT_ATOMS: atom_id res chain seq x y z
N MET A 1 3.22 -27.11 15.52
CA MET A 1 2.41 -26.65 14.36
C MET A 1 1.81 -27.88 13.66
N PRO A 2 0.48 -28.05 13.60
CA PRO A 2 -0.12 -29.25 13.02
C PRO A 2 -0.52 -28.99 11.56
N GLY A 3 0.42 -29.18 10.64
CA GLY A 3 0.11 -29.38 9.21
C GLY A 3 0.39 -30.84 8.88
N LYS A 4 -0.46 -31.49 8.08
CA LYS A 4 -0.32 -32.91 7.72
C LYS A 4 1.08 -33.16 7.16
N THR A 5 1.92 -33.82 7.94
CA THR A 5 3.33 -34.03 7.59
C THR A 5 3.42 -35.35 6.84
N LYS A 6 3.74 -35.31 5.55
CA LYS A 6 3.94 -36.54 4.77
C LYS A 6 5.42 -36.91 4.83
N VAL A 7 5.71 -38.15 5.22
CA VAL A 7 7.07 -38.64 5.40
C VAL A 7 7.43 -39.55 4.22
N GLY A 8 8.42 -39.16 3.44
CA GLY A 8 8.99 -39.96 2.35
C GLY A 8 10.35 -40.53 2.73
N ARG A 9 10.75 -41.64 2.08
CA ARG A 9 12.08 -42.22 2.21
C ARG A 9 12.85 -41.97 0.92
N SER A 10 14.06 -41.43 1.03
CA SER A 10 14.97 -41.22 -0.10
C SER A 10 16.38 -41.63 0.27
N TYR A 11 17.33 -41.42 -0.62
CA TYR A 11 18.74 -41.75 -0.42
C TYR A 11 19.61 -40.57 -0.83
N ILE A 12 20.59 -40.22 0.00
CA ILE A 12 21.69 -39.30 -0.39
C ILE A 12 22.94 -40.15 -0.56
N TYR A 13 23.71 -39.85 -1.61
CA TYR A 13 25.01 -40.45 -1.86
C TYR A 13 26.11 -39.49 -1.40
N SER A 14 27.01 -39.98 -0.55
CA SER A 14 28.25 -39.30 -0.19
C SER A 14 29.40 -40.22 -0.59
N GLY A 15 30.03 -39.91 -1.73
CA GLY A 15 30.96 -40.83 -2.39
C GLY A 15 30.27 -42.14 -2.81
N LYS A 16 30.87 -43.30 -2.48
CA LYS A 16 30.30 -44.63 -2.74
C LYS A 16 29.24 -45.09 -1.73
N LYS A 17 28.99 -44.33 -0.66
CA LYS A 17 28.10 -44.74 0.44
C LYS A 17 26.70 -44.18 0.25
N ARG A 18 25.72 -45.09 0.18
CA ARG A 18 24.28 -44.78 0.10
C ARG A 18 23.71 -44.66 1.51
N THR A 19 23.17 -43.49 1.86
CA THR A 19 22.58 -43.25 3.18
C THR A 19 21.08 -43.02 3.02
N LYS A 20 20.26 -43.81 3.73
CA LYS A 20 18.81 -43.65 3.72
C LYS A 20 18.45 -42.40 4.51
N ILE A 21 17.67 -41.52 3.91
CA ILE A 21 17.18 -40.31 4.54
C ILE A 21 15.66 -40.31 4.60
N THR A 22 15.15 -39.65 5.62
CA THR A 22 13.74 -39.37 5.78
C THR A 22 13.48 -37.94 5.30
N ILE A 23 12.67 -37.78 4.25
CA ILE A 23 12.25 -36.47 3.75
C ILE A 23 10.91 -36.14 4.35
N THR A 24 10.84 -35.00 5.03
CA THR A 24 9.61 -34.47 5.61
C THR A 24 9.04 -33.41 4.66
N TYR A 25 7.87 -33.69 4.07
CA TYR A 25 7.17 -32.71 3.24
C TYR A 25 6.30 -31.83 4.13
N LEU A 26 6.54 -30.52 4.08
CA LEU A 26 5.74 -29.50 4.74
C LEU A 26 4.73 -28.95 3.74
N ASP A 27 3.45 -29.28 3.94
CA ASP A 27 2.35 -28.62 3.23
C ASP A 27 2.13 -27.23 3.85
N ILE A 28 2.87 -26.25 3.32
CA ILE A 28 2.90 -24.87 3.83
C ILE A 28 2.69 -23.88 2.69
N LYS A 29 1.72 -22.97 2.87
CA LYS A 29 1.53 -21.82 1.96
C LYS A 29 2.69 -20.84 2.08
N ILE A 30 3.00 -20.11 1.01
CA ILE A 30 4.13 -19.16 0.97
C ILE A 30 4.06 -18.09 2.07
N ASP A 31 2.86 -17.61 2.41
CA ASP A 31 2.69 -16.58 3.46
C ASP A 31 3.02 -17.14 4.85
N LYS A 32 2.59 -18.39 5.12
CA LYS A 32 2.96 -19.10 6.35
C LYS A 32 4.45 -19.38 6.41
N LEU A 33 5.08 -19.73 5.28
CA LEU A 33 6.52 -19.93 5.19
C LEU A 33 7.29 -18.63 5.49
N ARG A 34 6.85 -17.49 4.95
CA ARG A 34 7.44 -16.18 5.24
C ARG A 34 7.34 -15.81 6.73
N GLN A 35 6.18 -16.06 7.36
CA GLN A 35 5.97 -15.78 8.79
C GLN A 35 6.71 -16.75 9.72
N SER A 36 7.06 -17.96 9.24
CA SER A 36 7.71 -18.98 10.07
C SER A 36 9.15 -18.68 10.47
N GLY A 37 9.81 -17.69 9.85
CA GLY A 37 11.23 -17.39 10.05
C GLY A 37 12.19 -18.41 9.41
N LEU A 38 11.70 -19.50 8.83
CA LEU A 38 12.53 -20.54 8.21
C LEU A 38 13.39 -20.00 7.06
N LEU A 39 12.85 -19.09 6.24
CA LEU A 39 13.58 -18.48 5.14
C LEU A 39 14.77 -17.66 5.64
N ASP A 40 14.59 -16.90 6.73
CA ASP A 40 15.66 -16.09 7.29
C ASP A 40 16.72 -16.95 7.97
N GLN A 41 16.32 -18.00 8.67
CA GLN A 41 17.26 -18.98 9.23
C GLN A 41 18.08 -19.67 8.14
N TYR A 42 17.44 -20.10 7.06
CA TYR A 42 18.13 -20.69 5.91
C TYR A 42 19.13 -19.71 5.30
N ARG A 43 18.71 -18.46 5.05
CA ARG A 43 19.58 -17.41 4.48
C ARG A 43 20.79 -17.14 5.37
N ARG A 44 20.59 -17.00 6.69
CA ARG A 44 21.70 -16.83 7.65
C ARG A 44 22.65 -18.01 7.61
N LYS A 45 22.12 -19.24 7.77
CA LYS A 45 22.93 -20.46 7.75
C LYS A 45 23.75 -20.59 6.46
N HIS A 46 23.18 -20.23 5.32
CA HIS A 46 23.87 -20.31 4.02
C HIS A 46 24.93 -19.21 3.84
N ASN A 47 24.68 -18.00 4.36
CA ASN A 47 25.58 -16.87 4.11
C ASN A 47 26.69 -16.75 5.17
N GLU A 48 26.42 -17.18 6.40
CA GLU A 48 27.31 -17.04 7.56
C GLU A 48 28.23 -18.27 7.76
N ASN A 49 27.92 -19.42 7.15
CA ASN A 49 28.77 -20.61 7.23
C ASN A 49 29.67 -20.79 6.01
N ALA A 50 30.76 -21.53 6.20
CA ALA A 50 31.66 -21.87 5.12
C ALA A 50 31.09 -22.98 4.24
N HIS A 51 31.11 -22.77 2.92
CA HIS A 51 30.70 -23.73 1.91
C HIS A 51 31.83 -23.96 0.90
N TYR A 52 31.78 -25.10 0.23
CA TYR A 52 32.68 -25.40 -0.88
C TYR A 52 32.06 -24.87 -2.18
N PHE A 53 32.82 -24.08 -2.93
CA PHE A 53 32.44 -23.55 -4.22
C PHE A 53 33.50 -23.91 -5.25
N SER A 54 33.06 -24.18 -6.48
CA SER A 54 33.95 -24.44 -7.62
C SER A 54 34.09 -23.15 -8.43
N GLU A 55 35.30 -22.61 -8.49
CA GLU A 55 35.64 -21.42 -9.27
C GLU A 55 36.82 -21.72 -10.17
N ARG A 56 36.65 -21.50 -11.49
CA ARG A 56 37.69 -21.74 -12.51
C ARG A 56 38.31 -23.15 -12.41
N GLY A 57 37.50 -24.16 -12.08
CA GLY A 57 37.93 -25.55 -11.95
C GLY A 57 38.62 -25.92 -10.63
N GLN A 58 38.77 -24.97 -9.70
CA GLN A 58 39.30 -25.23 -8.36
C GLN A 58 38.18 -25.17 -7.31
N VAL A 59 38.20 -26.14 -6.39
CA VAL A 59 37.27 -26.17 -5.26
C VAL A 59 37.88 -25.39 -4.09
N THR A 60 37.25 -24.28 -3.73
CA THR A 60 37.66 -23.43 -2.60
C THR A 60 36.57 -23.38 -1.54
N ARG A 61 36.98 -23.27 -0.27
CA ARG A 61 36.05 -23.18 0.86
C ARG A 61 36.06 -21.78 1.42
N PHE A 62 34.90 -21.12 1.45
CA PHE A 62 34.78 -19.78 2.04
C PHE A 62 33.37 -19.51 2.57
N VAL A 63 33.26 -18.47 3.40
CA VAL A 63 32.00 -17.94 3.92
C VAL A 63 31.46 -16.89 2.94
N PRO A 64 30.26 -17.06 2.34
CA PRO A 64 29.73 -16.11 1.35
C PRO A 64 29.65 -14.68 1.84
N GLN A 65 29.23 -14.47 3.10
CA GLN A 65 29.13 -13.13 3.67
C GLN A 65 30.49 -12.42 3.73
N ASN A 66 31.55 -13.09 4.19
CA ASN A 66 32.88 -12.49 4.27
C ASN A 66 33.38 -12.09 2.87
N ARG A 67 33.21 -12.98 1.89
CA ARG A 67 33.62 -12.75 0.51
C ARG A 67 32.82 -11.61 -0.14
N PHE A 68 31.52 -11.55 0.12
CA PHE A 68 30.67 -10.46 -0.34
C PHE A 68 31.08 -9.13 0.30
N SER A 69 31.32 -9.09 1.61
CA SER A 69 31.79 -7.90 2.32
C SER A 69 33.14 -7.41 1.80
N GLU A 70 34.08 -8.32 1.55
CA GLU A 70 35.37 -8.00 0.96
C GLU A 70 35.20 -7.38 -0.43
N TYR A 71 34.37 -7.97 -1.29
CA TYR A 71 34.06 -7.41 -2.61
C TYR A 71 33.42 -6.03 -2.50
N MET A 72 32.41 -5.87 -1.63
CA MET A 72 31.69 -4.62 -1.44
C MET A 72 32.60 -3.50 -0.91
N SER A 73 33.67 -3.83 -0.17
CA SER A 73 34.67 -2.86 0.30
C SER A 73 35.54 -2.28 -0.82
N LYS A 74 35.66 -2.98 -1.95
CA LYS A 74 36.55 -2.64 -3.08
C LYS A 74 35.83 -1.91 -4.20
N VAL A 75 34.49 -1.94 -4.22
CA VAL A 75 33.69 -1.38 -5.31
C VAL A 75 33.07 -0.04 -4.93
N THR A 76 33.03 0.88 -5.89
CA THR A 76 32.30 2.13 -5.74
C THR A 76 30.80 1.85 -5.75
N THR A 77 30.13 2.16 -4.65
CA THR A 77 28.67 2.01 -4.54
C THR A 77 27.95 3.32 -4.84
N ILE A 78 26.84 3.25 -5.57
CA ILE A 78 25.86 4.34 -5.61
C ILE A 78 24.78 4.11 -4.53
N LYS A 79 24.41 5.17 -3.82
CA LYS A 79 23.32 5.14 -2.85
C LYS A 79 22.10 5.80 -3.46
N PHE A 80 21.02 5.05 -3.56
CA PHE A 80 19.74 5.62 -3.97
C PHE A 80 19.12 6.38 -2.80
N ASN A 81 18.59 7.57 -3.07
CA ASN A 81 17.77 8.28 -2.09
C ASN A 81 16.46 7.51 -1.88
N PRO A 82 16.14 7.05 -0.65
CA PRO A 82 14.92 6.29 -0.38
C PRO A 82 13.65 7.03 -0.81
N LYS A 83 13.63 8.36 -0.72
CA LYS A 83 12.50 9.20 -1.16
C LYS A 83 12.30 9.16 -2.67
N LEU A 84 13.39 9.00 -3.45
CA LEU A 84 13.30 8.83 -4.89
C LEU A 84 12.79 7.43 -5.22
N ILE A 85 13.31 6.39 -4.56
CA ILE A 85 12.87 5.00 -4.78
C ILE A 85 11.36 4.87 -4.56
N SER A 86 10.81 5.42 -3.47
CA SER A 86 9.37 5.34 -3.19
C SER A 86 8.51 5.91 -4.33
N ASN A 87 9.00 6.94 -5.02
CA ASN A 87 8.30 7.51 -6.18
C ASN A 87 8.39 6.61 -7.42
N PHE A 88 9.42 5.78 -7.55
CA PHE A 88 9.58 4.83 -8.65
C PHE A 88 8.81 3.52 -8.44
N MET A 89 8.51 3.15 -7.18
CA MET A 89 7.79 1.92 -6.87
C MET A 89 6.45 1.78 -7.62
N ARG A 90 5.75 2.90 -7.86
CA ARG A 90 4.50 2.94 -8.66
C ARG A 90 4.66 2.39 -10.09
N TYR A 91 5.86 2.45 -10.67
CA TYR A 91 6.08 1.97 -12.04
C TYR A 91 6.32 0.46 -12.12
N GLY A 92 6.61 -0.21 -11.00
CA GLY A 92 6.88 -1.65 -10.96
C GLY A 92 5.64 -2.54 -11.05
N PHE A 93 4.43 -1.96 -11.00
CA PHE A 93 3.18 -2.72 -11.08
C PHE A 93 2.76 -2.96 -12.53
N ASP A 94 2.07 -4.08 -12.74
CA ASP A 94 1.47 -4.42 -14.02
C ASP A 94 0.41 -3.38 -14.42
N LYS A 95 0.39 -3.08 -15.71
CA LYS A 95 -0.44 -2.01 -16.28
C LYS A 95 -1.47 -2.59 -17.20
N ILE A 96 -2.72 -2.20 -16.96
CA ILE A 96 -3.88 -2.64 -17.73
C ILE A 96 -4.45 -1.41 -18.45
N LYS A 97 -4.92 -1.58 -19.70
CA LYS A 97 -5.57 -0.50 -20.43
C LYS A 97 -6.91 -0.15 -19.76
N ALA A 98 -7.18 1.14 -19.61
CA ALA A 98 -8.44 1.63 -19.10
C ALA A 98 -8.75 3.00 -19.71
N LYS A 99 -9.91 3.55 -19.35
CA LYS A 99 -10.39 4.83 -19.87
C LYS A 99 -10.85 5.71 -18.71
N VAL A 100 -10.34 6.94 -18.67
CA VAL A 100 -10.91 7.99 -17.83
C VAL A 100 -12.06 8.63 -18.58
N THR A 101 -13.25 8.54 -18.01
CA THR A 101 -14.47 9.15 -18.58
C THR A 101 -14.46 10.67 -18.41
N LYS A 102 -15.36 11.35 -19.13
CA LYS A 102 -15.56 12.81 -19.04
C LYS A 102 -15.85 13.29 -17.62
N GLY A 103 -16.54 12.45 -16.83
CA GLY A 103 -16.84 12.68 -15.42
C GLY A 103 -15.70 12.33 -14.46
N LYS A 104 -14.48 12.12 -14.97
CA LYS A 104 -13.30 11.72 -14.18
C LYS A 104 -13.50 10.41 -13.41
N ASN A 105 -14.24 9.47 -13.98
CA ASN A 105 -14.42 8.13 -13.42
C ASN A 105 -13.71 7.08 -14.28
N ILE A 106 -13.26 6.01 -13.63
CA ILE A 106 -12.72 4.80 -14.25
C ILE A 106 -13.54 3.63 -13.74
N ARG A 107 -14.06 2.80 -14.64
CA ARG A 107 -14.69 1.53 -14.29
C ARG A 107 -13.69 0.40 -14.46
N TYR A 108 -13.43 -0.35 -13.40
CA TYR A 108 -12.49 -1.46 -13.41
C TYR A 108 -12.95 -2.54 -12.43
N ASN A 109 -12.93 -3.81 -12.86
CA ASN A 109 -13.33 -4.95 -12.03
C ASN A 109 -14.69 -4.77 -11.33
N ASN A 110 -15.72 -4.37 -12.09
CA ASN A 110 -17.08 -4.07 -11.60
C ASN A 110 -17.14 -3.04 -10.46
N GLN A 111 -16.16 -2.15 -10.39
CA GLN A 111 -16.08 -1.09 -9.42
C GLN A 111 -15.82 0.24 -10.14
N ASP A 112 -16.53 1.27 -9.70
CA ASP A 112 -16.27 2.63 -10.16
C ASP A 112 -15.26 3.30 -9.24
N TYR A 113 -14.31 4.01 -9.85
CA TYR A 113 -13.27 4.77 -9.20
C TYR A 113 -13.33 6.22 -9.67
N TYR A 114 -13.18 7.17 -8.75
CA TYR A 114 -13.09 8.58 -9.05
C TYR A 114 -11.63 9.04 -9.01
N VAL A 115 -11.20 9.74 -10.05
CA VAL A 115 -9.83 10.26 -10.16
C VAL A 115 -9.61 11.39 -9.16
N ILE A 116 -8.64 11.20 -8.28
CA ILE A 116 -8.21 12.15 -7.24
C ILE A 116 -6.75 12.55 -7.49
N ASN A 117 -6.36 13.78 -7.13
CA ASN A 117 -4.96 14.22 -7.24
C ASN A 117 -4.33 13.93 -8.62
N SER A 118 -4.94 14.42 -9.70
CA SER A 118 -4.32 14.35 -11.01
C SER A 118 -3.48 15.60 -11.27
N THR A 119 -2.17 15.43 -11.43
CA THR A 119 -1.31 16.47 -12.04
C THR A 119 -1.73 16.73 -13.47
N TYR A 120 -2.30 15.71 -14.12
CA TYR A 120 -2.88 15.80 -15.45
C TYR A 120 -4.32 16.32 -15.42
N LYS A 121 -4.64 17.31 -16.24
CA LYS A 121 -6.01 17.81 -16.41
C LYS A 121 -6.75 16.96 -17.44
N PHE A 122 -7.45 15.93 -16.97
CA PHE A 122 -8.32 15.11 -17.83
C PHE A 122 -9.43 15.96 -18.48
N SER A 123 -9.69 15.72 -19.75
CA SER A 123 -10.73 16.44 -20.51
C SER A 123 -12.12 16.14 -19.94
N THR A 124 -12.95 17.18 -19.83
CA THR A 124 -14.37 17.08 -19.47
C THR A 124 -15.25 16.85 -20.70
N GLN A 125 -14.70 16.99 -21.91
CA GLN A 125 -15.45 16.89 -23.17
C GLN A 125 -15.29 15.53 -23.84
N VAL A 126 -14.13 14.89 -23.69
CA VAL A 126 -13.82 13.58 -24.26
C VAL A 126 -13.14 12.70 -23.22
N SER A 127 -13.35 11.40 -23.35
CA SER A 127 -12.70 10.43 -22.47
C SER A 127 -11.26 10.18 -22.92
N THR A 128 -10.36 9.92 -21.97
CA THR A 128 -8.93 9.74 -22.21
C THR A 128 -8.53 8.28 -22.03
N GLN A 129 -7.81 7.70 -22.99
CA GLN A 129 -7.20 6.38 -22.83
C GLN A 129 -5.99 6.46 -21.90
N VAL A 130 -5.90 5.52 -20.96
CA VAL A 130 -4.86 5.48 -19.94
C VAL A 130 -4.45 4.04 -19.67
N LYS A 131 -3.36 3.88 -18.92
CA LYS A 131 -3.02 2.62 -18.26
C LYS A 131 -3.23 2.75 -16.76
N ILE A 132 -3.68 1.69 -16.12
CA ILE A 132 -3.91 1.63 -14.68
C ILE A 132 -3.20 0.46 -14.03
N SER A 133 -2.86 0.62 -12.75
CA SER A 133 -2.40 -0.45 -11.87
C SER A 133 -3.20 -0.40 -10.57
N GLU A 134 -3.78 -1.53 -10.15
CA GLU A 134 -4.49 -1.65 -8.86
C GLU A 134 -3.48 -1.93 -7.74
N VAL A 135 -3.44 -1.06 -6.73
CA VAL A 135 -2.58 -1.23 -5.55
C VAL A 135 -3.31 -0.71 -4.32
N ASN A 136 -3.37 -1.49 -3.24
CA ASN A 136 -3.99 -1.10 -1.98
C ASN A 136 -5.42 -0.52 -2.15
N ASP A 137 -6.27 -1.19 -2.94
CA ASP A 137 -7.64 -0.76 -3.26
C ASP A 137 -7.76 0.62 -3.96
N LYS A 138 -6.66 1.17 -4.49
CA LYS A 138 -6.67 2.35 -5.37
C LYS A 138 -6.09 2.03 -6.73
N LEU A 139 -6.40 2.89 -7.71
CA LEU A 139 -5.82 2.83 -9.04
C LEU A 139 -4.74 3.90 -9.21
N LEU A 140 -3.58 3.50 -9.69
CA LEU A 140 -2.54 4.41 -10.17
C LEU A 140 -2.75 4.61 -11.68
N ILE A 141 -2.76 5.85 -12.15
CA ILE A 141 -3.09 6.18 -13.55
C ILE A 141 -1.82 6.62 -14.28
N PHE A 142 -1.63 6.12 -15.49
CA PHE A 142 -0.48 6.38 -16.35
C PHE A 142 -0.92 6.73 -17.78
N GLU A 143 -0.05 7.39 -18.55
CA GLU A 143 -0.26 7.56 -19.98
C GLU A 143 -0.41 6.21 -20.70
N ASP A 144 -1.20 6.19 -21.77
CA ASP A 144 -1.32 5.02 -22.65
C ASP A 144 -0.09 4.89 -23.59
N LYS A 145 1.08 4.68 -22.98
CA LYS A 145 2.36 4.43 -23.64
C LYS A 145 3.09 3.27 -22.95
N LYS A 146 4.14 2.73 -23.57
CA LYS A 146 4.96 1.66 -22.97
C LYS A 146 5.58 2.14 -21.65
N ASP A 147 6.21 3.31 -21.68
CA ASP A 147 6.87 3.95 -20.54
C ASP A 147 6.06 5.17 -20.06
N GLY A 148 4.74 5.01 -20.00
CA GLY A 148 3.81 6.10 -19.67
C GLY A 148 4.10 6.71 -18.31
N ILE A 149 4.14 8.04 -18.25
CA ILE A 149 4.32 8.77 -16.99
C ILE A 149 3.07 8.68 -16.11
N PHE A 150 3.26 8.85 -14.80
CA PHE A 150 2.18 8.85 -13.82
C PHE A 150 1.35 10.14 -13.93
N LEU A 151 0.03 9.99 -14.00
CA LEU A 151 -0.94 11.08 -14.23
C LEU A 151 -1.78 11.42 -12.99
N GLY A 152 -1.94 10.48 -12.06
CA GLY A 152 -2.76 10.65 -10.86
C GLY A 152 -3.21 9.34 -10.24
N GLU A 153 -4.09 9.44 -9.25
CA GLU A 153 -4.68 8.28 -8.57
C GLU A 153 -6.19 8.26 -8.76
N ALA A 154 -6.84 7.12 -8.53
CA ALA A 154 -8.29 7.04 -8.39
C ALA A 154 -8.68 6.18 -7.20
N LEU A 155 -9.68 6.64 -6.45
CA LEU A 155 -10.22 5.94 -5.30
C LEU A 155 -11.59 5.35 -5.61
N PRO A 156 -11.94 4.20 -5.01
CA PRO A 156 -13.23 3.57 -5.24
C PRO A 156 -14.36 4.46 -4.73
N THR A 157 -15.40 4.64 -5.54
CA THR A 157 -16.61 5.40 -5.15
C THR A 157 -17.57 4.60 -4.29
N GLN A 158 -17.35 3.28 -4.17
CA GLN A 158 -18.09 2.37 -3.30
C GLN A 158 -17.08 1.38 -2.70
N ARG A 159 -17.13 1.11 -1.38
CA ARG A 159 -16.28 0.07 -0.82
C ARG A 159 -16.85 -1.29 -1.21
N LYS A 160 -16.04 -2.15 -1.84
CA LYS A 160 -16.34 -3.59 -1.85
C LYS A 160 -16.32 -4.07 -0.41
N THR A 161 -17.29 -4.91 -0.03
CA THR A 161 -17.24 -5.73 1.18
C THR A 161 -16.12 -6.77 1.05
N LYS A 162 -14.87 -6.31 1.08
CA LYS A 162 -13.70 -7.19 1.19
C LYS A 162 -13.52 -7.57 2.66
N SER A 163 -13.16 -8.83 2.89
CA SER A 163 -12.91 -9.36 4.23
C SER A 163 -11.76 -8.61 4.91
N GLN A 164 -11.81 -8.42 6.24
CA GLN A 164 -10.76 -7.76 7.03
C GLN A 164 -9.35 -8.35 6.81
N SER A 165 -9.25 -9.61 6.38
CA SER A 165 -7.96 -10.24 6.03
C SER A 165 -7.28 -9.65 4.79
N GLU A 166 -8.01 -9.05 3.84
CA GLU A 166 -7.42 -8.45 2.64
C GLU A 166 -6.89 -7.03 2.88
N LEU A 167 -7.46 -6.31 3.86
CA LEU A 167 -7.06 -4.97 4.27
C LEU A 167 -5.69 -4.93 4.99
N THR A 168 -5.21 -6.08 5.49
CA THR A 168 -3.94 -6.16 6.25
C THR A 168 -2.69 -6.32 5.37
N ASN A 169 -2.84 -6.66 4.09
CA ASN A 169 -1.75 -6.72 3.11
C ASN A 169 -1.57 -5.37 2.40
N THR A 170 -1.57 -4.27 3.16
CA THR A 170 -1.22 -2.96 2.60
C THR A 170 0.27 -2.94 2.28
N ASN A 171 0.59 -2.83 0.99
CA ASN A 171 1.95 -2.54 0.58
C ASN A 171 2.33 -1.15 1.11
N LYS A 172 3.11 -1.10 2.21
CA LYS A 172 3.66 0.14 2.83
C LYS A 172 4.53 0.99 1.89
N SER A 173 4.66 0.58 0.63
CA SER A 173 5.59 1.15 -0.34
C SER A 173 5.07 2.38 -1.07
N ILE A 174 3.75 2.65 -1.05
CA ILE A 174 3.17 3.82 -1.75
C ILE A 174 2.78 4.87 -0.72
N LYS A 175 3.19 6.12 -0.99
CA LYS A 175 2.85 7.28 -0.16
C LYS A 175 1.33 7.47 -0.09
N ALA A 176 0.83 7.80 1.09
CA ALA A 176 -0.58 8.13 1.29
C ALA A 176 -0.97 9.40 0.50
N ASN A 177 -2.08 9.35 -0.24
CA ASN A 177 -2.66 10.53 -0.88
C ASN A 177 -3.34 11.46 0.13
N GLU A 178 -3.82 12.61 -0.33
CA GLU A 178 -4.39 13.62 0.55
C GLU A 178 -5.62 13.11 1.30
N ILE A 179 -6.51 12.37 0.64
CA ILE A 179 -7.73 11.81 1.26
C ILE A 179 -7.38 10.72 2.27
N GLU A 180 -6.37 9.89 1.98
CA GLU A 180 -5.82 8.92 2.92
C GLU A 180 -5.21 9.63 4.14
N GLN A 181 -4.47 10.72 3.95
CA GLN A 181 -3.93 11.53 5.05
C GLN A 181 -5.03 12.16 5.90
N MET A 182 -6.08 12.70 5.26
CA MET A 182 -7.27 13.23 5.95
C MET A 182 -7.96 12.13 6.76
N SER A 183 -8.14 10.95 6.17
CA SER A 183 -8.77 9.81 6.84
C SER A 183 -7.96 9.37 8.06
N ILE A 184 -6.66 9.14 7.90
CA ILE A 184 -5.75 8.76 8.99
C ILE A 184 -5.79 9.80 10.12
N TYR A 185 -5.73 11.09 9.79
CA TYR A 185 -5.79 12.14 10.79
C TYR A 185 -7.11 12.13 11.56
N LEU A 186 -8.25 12.08 10.88
CA LEU A 186 -9.56 12.08 11.54
C LEU A 186 -9.82 10.79 12.33
N GLU A 187 -9.38 9.64 11.83
CA GLU A 187 -9.41 8.36 12.57
C GLU A 187 -8.57 8.43 13.86
N SER A 188 -7.40 9.09 13.81
CA SER A 188 -6.58 9.33 15.01
C SER A 188 -7.27 10.21 16.06
N LYS A 189 -8.34 10.92 15.68
CA LYS A 189 -9.21 11.70 16.56
C LYS A 189 -10.46 10.94 17.01
N GLY A 190 -10.52 9.63 16.75
CA GLY A 190 -11.62 8.76 17.17
C GLY A 190 -12.84 8.80 16.24
N MET A 191 -12.71 9.35 15.03
CA MET A 191 -13.80 9.38 14.06
C MET A 191 -13.86 8.08 13.23
N VAL A 192 -15.07 7.69 12.84
CA VAL A 192 -15.31 6.59 11.89
C VAL A 192 -15.61 7.20 10.52
N ILE A 193 -14.66 7.09 9.60
CA ILE A 193 -14.68 7.83 8.34
C ILE A 193 -15.53 7.12 7.29
N ASN A 194 -16.49 7.86 6.73
CA ASN A 194 -17.09 7.49 5.45
C ASN A 194 -16.26 8.06 4.31
N SER A 195 -15.46 7.21 3.67
CA SER A 195 -14.58 7.61 2.55
C SER A 195 -15.34 8.24 1.38
N ILE A 196 -16.60 7.85 1.13
CA ILE A 196 -17.40 8.39 0.04
C ILE A 196 -17.70 9.87 0.31
N THR A 197 -18.21 10.17 1.51
CA THR A 197 -18.50 11.55 1.93
C THR A 197 -17.24 12.40 1.96
N LEU A 198 -16.12 11.86 2.43
CA LEU A 198 -14.85 12.59 2.44
C LEU A 198 -14.33 12.89 1.02
N ILE A 199 -14.52 11.96 0.07
CA ILE A 199 -14.22 12.20 -1.35
C ILE A 199 -15.13 13.30 -1.91
N GLU A 200 -16.41 13.32 -1.58
CA GLU A 200 -17.35 14.37 -2.02
C GLU A 200 -16.96 15.76 -1.48
N GLU A 201 -16.57 15.85 -0.22
CA GLU A 201 -16.08 17.11 0.34
C GLU A 201 -14.74 17.54 -0.27
N HIS A 202 -13.85 16.59 -0.57
CA HIS A 202 -12.61 16.87 -1.31
C HIS A 202 -12.91 17.44 -2.70
N LYS A 203 -13.91 16.89 -3.42
CA LYS A 203 -14.38 17.45 -4.71
C LYS A 203 -14.87 18.89 -4.60
N LYS A 204 -15.42 19.29 -3.44
CA LYS A 204 -15.85 20.67 -3.14
C LYS A 204 -14.69 21.60 -2.75
N GLY A 205 -13.46 21.09 -2.66
CA GLY A 205 -12.26 21.87 -2.34
C GLY A 205 -11.77 21.71 -0.91
N LEU A 206 -12.24 20.70 -0.16
CA LEU A 206 -11.67 20.37 1.14
C LEU A 206 -10.25 19.81 0.96
N THR A 207 -9.25 20.46 1.55
CA THR A 207 -7.84 20.04 1.56
C THR A 207 -7.45 19.50 2.93
N PHE A 208 -6.32 18.80 3.03
CA PHE A 208 -5.82 18.29 4.31
C PHE A 208 -5.56 19.40 5.33
N GLN A 209 -5.04 20.54 4.89
CA GLN A 209 -4.84 21.71 5.76
C GLN A 209 -6.17 22.27 6.30
N ASN A 210 -7.21 22.31 5.46
CA ASN A 210 -8.55 22.72 5.88
C ASN A 210 -9.11 21.76 6.93
N VAL A 211 -8.91 20.45 6.78
CA VAL A 211 -9.34 19.43 7.76
C VAL A 211 -8.74 19.69 9.14
N ILE A 212 -7.41 19.90 9.20
CA ILE A 212 -6.72 20.19 10.46
C ILE A 212 -7.31 21.45 11.11
N LYS A 213 -7.42 22.53 10.35
CA LYS A 213 -7.93 23.82 10.84
C LYS A 213 -9.36 23.71 11.35
N ILE A 214 -10.25 23.07 10.60
CA ILE A 214 -11.66 22.87 10.98
C ILE A 214 -11.74 22.03 12.26
N TYR A 215 -10.91 20.99 12.36
CA TYR A 215 -10.88 20.16 13.55
C TYR A 215 -10.43 20.93 14.78
N GLU A 216 -9.33 21.67 14.68
CA GLU A 216 -8.77 22.43 15.79
C GLU A 216 -9.74 23.49 16.32
N ILE A 217 -10.44 24.21 15.43
CA ILE A 217 -11.44 25.21 15.81
C ILE A 217 -12.60 24.58 16.59
N ASN A 218 -13.02 23.36 16.23
CA ASN A 218 -14.24 22.73 16.76
C ASN A 218 -13.97 21.60 17.76
N CYS A 219 -12.71 21.33 18.12
CA CYS A 219 -12.33 20.16 18.92
C CYS A 219 -13.05 20.10 20.27
N VAL A 220 -13.27 21.24 20.92
CA VAL A 220 -14.02 21.33 22.18
C VAL A 220 -15.48 20.90 22.00
N ASN A 221 -16.10 21.27 20.88
CA ASN A 221 -17.48 20.89 20.57
C ASN A 221 -17.59 19.41 20.26
N TYR A 222 -16.58 18.83 19.59
CA TYR A 222 -16.53 17.38 19.35
C TYR A 222 -16.40 16.59 20.66
N ASN A 223 -15.59 17.05 21.61
CA ASN A 223 -15.50 16.39 22.92
C ASN A 223 -16.84 16.41 23.65
N LYS A 224 -17.54 17.55 23.66
CA LYS A 224 -18.90 17.66 24.22
C LYS A 224 -19.90 16.75 23.50
N LEU A 225 -19.83 16.69 22.16
CA LEU A 225 -20.69 15.82 21.38
C LEU A 225 -20.44 14.34 21.72
N ALA A 226 -19.18 13.93 21.91
CA ALA A 226 -18.84 12.57 22.31
C ALA A 226 -19.44 12.18 23.67
N GLU A 227 -19.47 13.12 24.63
CA GLU A 227 -20.07 12.92 25.96
C GLU A 227 -21.60 12.80 25.90
N GLN A 228 -22.24 13.49 24.96
CA GLN A 228 -23.71 13.52 24.81
C GLN A 228 -24.29 12.31 24.06
N VAL A 229 -23.44 11.51 23.41
CA VAL A 229 -23.90 10.34 22.65
C VAL A 229 -24.14 9.17 23.60
N ASN A 230 -25.42 8.79 23.75
CA ASN A 230 -25.86 7.68 24.61
C ASN A 230 -25.23 6.33 24.23
N ASP A 231 -25.09 6.07 22.93
CA ASP A 231 -24.53 4.82 22.41
C ASP A 231 -23.05 4.98 22.07
N LYS A 232 -22.17 4.47 22.94
CA LYS A 232 -20.72 4.57 22.78
C LYS A 232 -20.20 4.00 21.45
N SER A 233 -20.91 3.04 20.84
CA SER A 233 -20.51 2.47 19.55
C SER A 233 -20.70 3.45 18.38
N LYS A 234 -21.52 4.49 18.55
CA LYS A 234 -21.85 5.47 17.52
C LYS A 234 -21.08 6.79 17.65
N ILE A 235 -20.27 6.95 18.70
CA ILE A 235 -19.50 8.19 18.94
C ILE A 235 -18.70 8.58 17.69
N GLY A 236 -17.88 7.67 17.17
CA GLY A 236 -17.02 8.00 16.03
C GLY A 236 -17.79 8.38 14.75
N PHE A 237 -18.99 7.84 14.54
CA PHE A 237 -19.87 8.22 13.44
C PHE A 237 -20.51 9.60 13.66
N ALA A 238 -20.97 9.87 14.89
CA ALA A 238 -21.53 11.18 15.26
C ALA A 238 -20.49 12.29 15.12
N LEU A 239 -19.24 12.04 15.57
CA LEU A 239 -18.13 12.97 15.42
C LEU A 239 -17.82 13.27 13.95
N PHE A 240 -17.77 12.24 13.11
CA PHE A 240 -17.54 12.43 11.67
C PHE A 240 -18.65 13.26 11.02
N ASN A 241 -19.92 12.99 11.33
CA ASN A 241 -21.02 13.76 10.78
C ASN A 241 -21.01 15.22 11.25
N GLY A 242 -20.70 15.47 12.53
CA GLY A 242 -20.51 16.82 13.06
C GLY A 242 -19.41 17.56 12.30
N PHE A 243 -18.28 16.89 12.06
CA PHE A 243 -17.19 17.44 11.26
C PHE A 243 -17.62 17.80 9.82
N ILE A 244 -18.40 16.93 9.15
CA ILE A 244 -18.90 17.22 7.79
C ILE A 244 -19.81 18.46 7.76
N ILE A 245 -20.64 18.66 8.78
CA ILE A 245 -21.46 19.88 8.92
C ILE A 245 -20.56 21.12 9.01
N ASP A 246 -19.50 21.05 9.82
CA ASP A 246 -18.56 22.16 9.97
C ASP A 246 -17.72 22.40 8.71
N CYS A 247 -17.42 21.36 7.91
CA CYS A 247 -16.86 21.53 6.57
C CYS A 247 -17.78 22.37 5.67
N GLY A 248 -19.08 22.07 5.65
CA GLY A 248 -20.06 22.83 4.88
C GLY A 248 -20.14 24.30 5.29
N ARG A 249 -20.09 24.58 6.60
CA ARG A 249 -20.04 25.95 7.15
C ARG A 249 -18.76 26.68 6.74
N TYR A 250 -17.61 26.02 6.86
CA TYR A 250 -16.32 26.59 6.49
C TYR A 250 -16.25 26.97 5.01
N GLN A 251 -16.73 26.08 4.12
CA GLN A 251 -16.79 26.34 2.67
C GLN A 251 -17.75 27.49 2.35
N SER A 252 -18.90 27.58 3.03
CA SER A 252 -19.89 28.65 2.82
C SER A 252 -19.36 30.02 3.21
N ASN A 253 -18.61 30.11 4.32
CA ASN A 253 -18.01 31.36 4.79
C ASN A 253 -16.87 31.82 3.87
N ASN A 254 -16.00 30.91 3.43
CA ASN A 254 -14.93 31.24 2.47
C ASN A 254 -15.46 31.69 1.11
N ASN A 255 -16.59 31.15 0.64
CA ASN A 255 -17.20 31.60 -0.62
C ASN A 255 -17.76 33.03 -0.51
N LYS A 256 -18.26 33.44 0.66
CA LYS A 256 -18.72 34.81 0.90
C LYS A 256 -17.57 35.82 0.94
N GLU A 257 -16.39 35.42 1.42
CA GLU A 257 -15.20 36.29 1.43
C GLU A 257 -14.58 36.49 0.04
N LYS A 258 -14.71 35.51 -0.88
CA LYS A 258 -14.25 35.65 -2.27
C LYS A 258 -15.14 36.50 -3.18
N LEU A 259 -16.35 36.82 -2.72
CA LEU A 259 -17.33 37.64 -3.45
C LEU A 259 -17.32 39.12 -2.99
N LYS A 260 -16.43 39.47 -2.06
CA LYS A 260 -16.11 40.84 -1.66
C LYS A 260 -14.78 41.26 -2.26
#